data_AF-A0A7Y7N4M1-F1
#
_entry.id   AF-A0A7Y7N4M1-F1
#
_cell.length_a   1.000
_cell.length_b   1.000
_cell.length_c   1.000
_cell.angle_alpha   90.00
_cell.angle_beta   90.00
_cell.angle_gamma   90.00
#
_symmetry.space_group_name_H-M   'P 1'
#
loop_
_entity.id
_entity.type
_entity.pdbx_description
1 polymer ?
#
loop_
_entity_poly.entity_id
_entity_poly.type
_entity_poly.pdbx_seq_one_letter_code
_entity_poly.pdbx_strand_id
1 'polypeptide(L)'
;MSVYNYYYASKDEIEALEQDRLELLNDFKEQLAVFCEHLYVNLDQQSIFQSLNSQTNSAIFFPHYQSNRCEILKTPLSVYLRSKLVEIVKSTATKTVQNLAIQIADSSQKLLCEDFSLRGSTASIAEKLVLRYLFSHLSFDDIEAVPKVPLSRNNQLLAFSEFYLLDHVEKRYTENYHKYKIWDGRAVSLFSSLLFDPKNEYHPFFHLPDLRFLLENNLELITIELFKDESIACWTALLTDGPKYLYTELAYPDDNGLIFEEYVPLNMVCEEVWESLYERYRNKWTSTLKPQIN
;
A
#
# COMPACT_ATOMS: atom_id res chain seq x y z
N MET A 1 -18.90 -20.15 -45.97
CA MET A 1 -19.84 -20.39 -44.85
C MET A 1 -19.05 -21.04 -43.73
N SER A 2 -18.79 -20.33 -42.63
CA SER A 2 -18.18 -20.93 -41.44
C SER A 2 -19.25 -21.76 -40.73
N VAL A 3 -19.07 -23.07 -40.67
CA VAL A 3 -19.90 -23.95 -39.85
C VAL A 3 -19.52 -23.67 -38.40
N TYR A 4 -20.37 -22.97 -37.67
CA TYR A 4 -20.22 -22.82 -36.23
C TYR A 4 -20.59 -24.16 -35.59
N ASN A 5 -19.59 -24.88 -35.06
CA ASN A 5 -19.84 -26.03 -34.21
C ASN A 5 -20.24 -25.52 -32.83
N TYR A 6 -21.53 -25.58 -32.52
CA TYR A 6 -22.03 -25.37 -31.17
C TYR A 6 -21.75 -26.63 -30.35
N TYR A 7 -20.95 -26.51 -29.31
CA TYR A 7 -20.80 -27.54 -28.31
C TYR A 7 -21.85 -27.30 -27.23
N TYR A 8 -22.72 -28.28 -27.01
CA TYR A 8 -23.72 -28.25 -25.94
C TYR A 8 -23.22 -29.12 -24.79
N ALA A 9 -23.26 -28.58 -23.58
CA ALA A 9 -23.04 -29.37 -22.37
C ALA A 9 -24.18 -30.37 -22.20
N SER A 10 -23.84 -31.58 -21.75
CA SER A 10 -24.84 -32.58 -21.37
C SER A 10 -25.63 -32.11 -20.13
N LYS A 11 -26.80 -32.71 -19.90
CA LYS A 11 -27.61 -32.42 -18.72
C LYS A 11 -26.83 -32.63 -17.42
N ASP A 12 -26.08 -33.73 -17.35
CA ASP A 12 -25.25 -34.08 -16.18
C ASP A 12 -24.11 -33.07 -15.97
N GLU A 13 -23.50 -32.55 -17.04
CA GLU A 13 -22.50 -31.49 -16.95
C GLU A 13 -23.09 -30.16 -16.49
N ILE A 14 -24.31 -29.83 -16.92
CA ILE A 14 -25.02 -28.62 -16.46
C ILE A 14 -25.38 -28.74 -14.98
N GLU A 15 -25.86 -29.91 -14.54
CA GLU A 15 -26.16 -30.17 -13.13
C GLU A 15 -24.89 -30.08 -12.25
N ALA A 16 -23.77 -30.64 -12.71
CA ALA A 16 -22.49 -30.52 -12.03
C ALA A 16 -21.97 -29.07 -11.96
N LEU A 17 -22.10 -28.31 -13.06
CA LEU A 17 -21.74 -26.89 -13.09
C LEU A 17 -22.62 -26.04 -12.18
N GLU A 18 -23.89 -26.39 -12.05
CA GLU A 18 -24.81 -25.71 -11.13
C GLU A 18 -24.45 -25.99 -9.67
N GLN A 19 -24.03 -27.22 -9.33
CA GLN A 19 -23.48 -27.53 -8.02
C GLN A 19 -22.21 -26.72 -7.73
N ASP A 20 -21.24 -26.70 -8.67
CA ASP A 20 -20.03 -25.88 -8.57
C ASP A 20 -20.37 -24.39 -8.37
N ARG A 21 -21.38 -23.88 -9.08
CA ARG A 21 -21.83 -22.48 -8.95
C ARG A 21 -22.37 -22.19 -7.56
N LEU A 22 -23.21 -23.08 -7.02
CA LEU A 22 -23.80 -22.90 -5.69
C LEU A 22 -22.73 -22.94 -4.59
N GLU A 23 -21.75 -23.85 -4.72
CA GLU A 23 -20.60 -23.89 -3.81
C GLU A 23 -19.81 -22.57 -3.85
N LEU A 24 -19.45 -22.09 -5.04
CA LEU A 24 -18.73 -20.82 -5.21
C LEU A 24 -19.51 -19.61 -4.65
N LEU A 25 -20.84 -19.60 -4.82
CA LEU A 25 -21.70 -18.55 -4.28
C LEU A 25 -21.76 -18.58 -2.76
N ASN A 26 -21.84 -19.77 -2.15
CA ASN A 26 -21.83 -19.93 -0.70
C ASN A 26 -20.48 -19.49 -0.12
N ASP A 27 -19.35 -19.96 -0.69
CA ASP A 27 -18.00 -19.55 -0.29
C ASP A 27 -17.83 -18.02 -0.37
N PHE A 28 -18.31 -17.41 -1.46
CA PHE A 28 -18.27 -15.96 -1.63
C PHE A 28 -19.10 -15.23 -0.57
N LYS A 29 -20.32 -15.70 -0.31
CA LYS A 29 -21.23 -15.09 0.67
C LYS A 29 -20.66 -15.18 2.08
N GLU A 30 -20.13 -16.35 2.46
CA GLU A 30 -19.50 -16.56 3.76
C GLU A 30 -18.27 -15.67 3.93
N GLN A 31 -17.36 -15.65 2.95
CA GLN A 31 -16.15 -14.83 3.04
C GLN A 31 -16.47 -13.33 3.05
N LEU A 32 -17.47 -12.87 2.28
CA LEU A 32 -17.92 -11.47 2.30
C LEU A 32 -18.50 -11.10 3.68
N ALA A 33 -19.29 -11.99 4.28
CA ALA A 33 -19.85 -11.75 5.61
C ALA A 33 -18.74 -11.64 6.66
N VAL A 34 -17.78 -12.57 6.65
CA VAL A 34 -16.60 -12.56 7.52
C VAL A 34 -15.80 -11.27 7.37
N PHE A 35 -15.54 -10.85 6.13
CA PHE A 35 -14.84 -9.59 5.82
C PHE A 35 -15.56 -8.37 6.38
N CYS A 36 -16.87 -8.27 6.15
CA CYS A 36 -17.68 -7.15 6.65
C CYS A 36 -17.75 -7.14 8.18
N GLU A 37 -17.88 -8.30 8.83
CA GLU A 37 -17.94 -8.43 10.28
C GLU A 37 -16.62 -8.03 10.94
N HIS A 38 -15.49 -8.56 10.46
CA HIS A 38 -14.17 -8.32 11.08
C HIS A 38 -13.71 -6.88 10.93
N LEU A 39 -14.05 -6.25 9.80
CA LEU A 39 -13.67 -4.86 9.52
C LEU A 39 -14.78 -3.86 9.87
N TYR A 40 -15.93 -4.31 10.38
CA TYR A 40 -17.10 -3.45 10.65
C TYR A 40 -17.55 -2.62 9.43
N VAL A 41 -17.44 -3.18 8.22
CA VAL A 41 -17.82 -2.49 6.97
C VAL A 41 -19.30 -2.72 6.68
N ASN A 42 -20.03 -1.64 6.43
CA ASN A 42 -21.42 -1.70 5.98
C ASN A 42 -21.52 -1.71 4.44
N LEU A 43 -21.26 -2.88 3.83
CA LEU A 43 -21.52 -3.09 2.40
C LEU A 43 -22.95 -3.63 2.16
N ASP A 44 -23.55 -3.27 1.03
CA ASP A 44 -24.81 -3.88 0.56
C ASP A 44 -24.53 -5.30 0.02
N GLN A 45 -24.38 -6.24 0.96
CA GLN A 45 -24.08 -7.64 0.67
C GLN A 45 -25.18 -8.29 -0.19
N GLN A 46 -26.44 -7.85 -0.05
CA GLN A 46 -27.56 -8.40 -0.82
C GLN A 46 -27.44 -8.03 -2.29
N SER A 47 -27.19 -6.76 -2.60
CA SER A 47 -27.02 -6.28 -3.97
C SER A 47 -25.80 -6.92 -4.65
N ILE A 48 -24.67 -7.01 -3.94
CA ILE A 48 -23.44 -7.66 -4.44
C ILE A 48 -23.73 -9.13 -4.78
N PHE A 49 -24.39 -9.85 -3.87
CA PHE A 49 -24.73 -11.26 -4.08
C PHE A 49 -25.72 -11.47 -5.22
N GLN A 50 -26.77 -10.64 -5.33
CA GLN A 50 -27.74 -10.71 -6.42
C GLN A 50 -27.08 -10.48 -7.79
N SER A 51 -26.16 -9.50 -7.86
CA SER A 51 -25.38 -9.23 -9.07
C SER A 51 -24.51 -10.43 -9.46
N LEU A 52 -23.77 -11.00 -8.50
CA LEU A 52 -22.93 -12.18 -8.74
C LEU A 52 -23.75 -13.40 -9.17
N ASN A 53 -24.88 -13.64 -8.50
CA ASN A 53 -25.80 -14.73 -8.83
C ASN A 53 -26.32 -14.59 -10.27
N SER A 54 -26.71 -13.38 -10.69
CA SER A 54 -27.16 -13.11 -12.05
C SER A 54 -26.07 -13.34 -13.10
N GLN A 55 -24.84 -12.87 -12.83
CA GLN A 55 -23.71 -13.03 -13.75
C GLN A 55 -23.28 -14.50 -13.91
N THR A 56 -23.17 -15.23 -12.80
CA THR A 56 -22.80 -16.65 -12.82
C THR A 56 -23.90 -17.51 -13.45
N ASN A 57 -25.17 -17.22 -13.17
CA ASN A 57 -26.30 -17.88 -13.82
C ASN A 57 -26.29 -17.65 -15.33
N SER A 58 -26.04 -16.42 -15.77
CA SER A 58 -25.93 -16.09 -17.19
C SER A 58 -24.77 -16.83 -17.88
N ALA A 59 -23.66 -17.06 -17.18
CA ALA A 59 -22.53 -17.80 -17.71
C ALA A 59 -22.84 -19.29 -17.99
N ILE A 60 -23.71 -19.92 -17.20
CA ILE A 60 -24.13 -21.31 -17.41
C ILE A 60 -25.21 -21.41 -18.52
N PHE A 61 -26.22 -20.54 -18.48
CA PHE A 61 -27.42 -20.69 -19.33
C PHE A 61 -27.36 -19.91 -20.65
N PHE A 62 -26.45 -18.94 -20.79
CA PHE A 62 -26.19 -18.21 -22.03
C PHE A 62 -24.70 -18.28 -22.40
N PRO A 63 -24.12 -19.47 -22.64
CA PRO A 63 -22.72 -19.59 -23.00
C PRO A 63 -22.54 -19.04 -24.42
N HIS A 64 -22.13 -17.77 -24.54
CA HIS A 64 -21.66 -17.21 -25.80
C HIS A 64 -20.25 -17.76 -26.10
N TYR A 65 -20.14 -19.05 -26.37
CA TYR A 65 -18.89 -19.64 -26.84
C TYR A 65 -18.78 -19.42 -28.35
N GLN A 66 -18.22 -18.28 -28.75
CA GLN A 66 -17.77 -18.05 -30.12
C GLN A 66 -16.29 -18.42 -30.22
N SER A 67 -16.00 -19.65 -30.64
CA SER A 67 -14.65 -20.04 -31.02
C SER A 67 -14.26 -19.36 -32.32
N ASN A 68 -13.85 -18.10 -32.27
CA ASN A 68 -13.25 -17.41 -33.42
C ASN A 68 -11.87 -17.96 -33.80
N ARG A 69 -11.39 -19.00 -33.10
CA ARG A 69 -10.17 -19.73 -33.44
C ARG A 69 -10.54 -21.15 -33.84
N CYS A 70 -10.33 -21.42 -35.13
CA CYS A 70 -10.31 -22.76 -35.71
C CYS A 70 -9.02 -23.44 -35.27
N GLU A 71 -8.88 -23.73 -33.99
CA GLU A 71 -7.87 -24.66 -33.46
C GLU A 71 -8.56 -25.46 -32.37
N ILE A 72 -8.37 -26.77 -32.41
CA ILE A 72 -8.92 -27.75 -31.48
C ILE A 72 -8.51 -27.35 -30.06
N LEU A 73 -9.36 -26.60 -29.37
CA LEU A 73 -9.29 -26.50 -27.92
C LEU A 73 -9.66 -27.89 -27.38
N LYS A 74 -8.64 -28.64 -26.96
CA LYS A 74 -8.76 -29.94 -26.29
C LYS A 74 -9.46 -29.83 -24.91
N THR A 75 -9.86 -28.64 -24.50
CA THR A 75 -10.46 -28.37 -23.19
C THR A 75 -11.98 -28.58 -23.28
N PRO A 76 -12.55 -29.50 -22.47
CA PRO A 76 -13.99 -29.70 -22.40
C PRO A 76 -14.73 -28.39 -22.05
N LEU A 77 -15.91 -28.18 -22.64
CA LEU A 77 -16.75 -26.99 -22.37
C LEU A 77 -17.04 -26.82 -20.88
N SER A 78 -17.29 -27.92 -20.17
CA SER A 78 -17.48 -27.95 -18.71
C SER A 78 -16.28 -27.37 -17.95
N VAL A 79 -15.06 -27.71 -18.35
CA VAL A 79 -13.83 -27.16 -17.74
C VAL A 79 -13.70 -25.66 -18.01
N TYR A 80 -14.02 -25.21 -19.23
CA TYR A 80 -14.04 -23.79 -19.58
C TYR A 80 -15.06 -23.00 -18.76
N LEU A 81 -16.31 -23.48 -18.68
CA LEU A 81 -17.38 -22.82 -17.93
C LEU A 81 -17.05 -22.75 -16.44
N ARG A 82 -16.49 -23.82 -15.86
CA ARG A 82 -16.03 -23.81 -14.47
C ARG A 82 -14.96 -22.75 -14.22
N SER A 83 -13.98 -22.64 -15.12
CA SER A 83 -12.96 -21.58 -15.05
C SER A 83 -13.58 -20.18 -15.15
N LYS A 84 -14.61 -20.01 -15.99
CA LYS A 84 -15.31 -18.73 -16.14
C LYS A 84 -16.08 -18.34 -14.88
N LEU A 85 -16.73 -19.30 -14.22
CA LEU A 85 -17.41 -19.07 -12.93
C LEU A 85 -16.43 -18.57 -11.87
N VAL A 86 -15.27 -19.23 -11.73
CA VAL A 86 -14.21 -18.81 -10.79
C VAL A 86 -13.71 -17.40 -11.12
N GLU A 87 -13.51 -17.07 -12.40
CA GLU A 87 -13.08 -15.74 -12.83
C GLU A 87 -14.09 -14.65 -12.48
N ILE A 88 -15.39 -14.90 -12.70
CA ILE A 88 -16.48 -13.97 -12.35
C ILE A 88 -16.50 -13.71 -10.85
N VAL A 89 -16.41 -14.77 -10.04
CA VAL A 89 -16.39 -14.69 -8.57
C VAL A 89 -15.19 -13.88 -8.08
N LYS A 90 -13.98 -14.17 -8.56
CA LYS A 90 -12.76 -13.43 -8.22
C LYS A 90 -12.85 -11.96 -8.64
N SER A 91 -13.28 -11.70 -9.88
CA SER A 91 -13.42 -10.33 -10.39
C SER A 91 -14.42 -9.53 -9.56
N THR A 92 -15.50 -10.15 -9.11
CA THR A 92 -16.50 -9.50 -8.27
C THR A 92 -15.93 -9.16 -6.89
N ALA A 93 -15.21 -10.08 -6.25
CA ALA A 93 -14.55 -9.82 -4.98
C ALA A 93 -13.54 -8.66 -5.08
N THR A 94 -12.69 -8.68 -6.11
CA THR A 94 -11.74 -7.60 -6.40
C THR A 94 -12.45 -6.26 -6.60
N LYS A 95 -13.50 -6.21 -7.42
CA LYS A 95 -14.26 -4.97 -7.68
C LYS A 95 -14.90 -4.42 -6.40
N THR A 96 -15.49 -5.28 -5.58
CA THR A 96 -16.09 -4.88 -4.30
C THR A 96 -15.05 -4.19 -3.41
N VAL A 97 -13.89 -4.81 -3.24
CA VAL A 97 -12.83 -4.28 -2.36
C VAL A 97 -12.17 -3.04 -2.96
N GLN A 98 -11.97 -2.99 -4.28
CA GLN A 98 -11.48 -1.81 -4.98
C GLN A 98 -12.42 -0.61 -4.82
N ASN A 99 -13.73 -0.82 -4.95
CA ASN A 99 -14.70 0.25 -4.75
C ASN A 99 -14.67 0.77 -3.30
N LEU A 100 -14.54 -0.12 -2.32
CA LEU A 100 -14.35 0.27 -0.91
C LEU A 100 -13.03 1.04 -0.73
N ALA A 101 -11.93 0.55 -1.29
CA ALA A 101 -10.63 1.22 -1.21
C ALA A 101 -10.66 2.63 -1.80
N ILE A 102 -11.36 2.82 -2.92
CA ILE A 102 -11.61 4.14 -3.52
C ILE A 102 -12.37 5.02 -2.54
N GLN A 103 -13.46 4.55 -1.95
CA GLN A 103 -14.23 5.34 -0.98
C GLN A 103 -13.39 5.76 0.24
N ILE A 104 -12.55 4.86 0.75
CA ILE A 104 -11.65 5.13 1.88
C ILE A 104 -10.60 6.17 1.49
N ALA A 105 -9.90 5.96 0.37
CA ALA A 105 -8.85 6.89 -0.08
C ALA A 105 -9.44 8.27 -0.41
N ASP A 106 -10.56 8.33 -1.13
CA ASP A 106 -11.23 9.57 -1.53
C ASP A 106 -11.77 10.33 -0.29
N SER A 107 -12.00 9.65 0.85
CA SER A 107 -12.39 10.31 2.11
C SER A 107 -11.32 11.27 2.66
N SER A 108 -10.06 11.09 2.27
CA SER A 108 -8.94 12.00 2.60
C SER A 108 -9.20 13.44 2.17
N GLN A 109 -9.97 13.66 1.11
CA GLN A 109 -10.31 15.00 0.62
C GLN A 109 -11.15 15.83 1.61
N LYS A 110 -11.80 15.17 2.57
CA LYS A 110 -12.60 15.82 3.61
C LYS A 110 -11.75 16.27 4.79
N LEU A 111 -10.48 15.88 4.83
CA LEU A 111 -9.58 16.16 5.93
C LEU A 111 -8.85 17.48 5.71
N LEU A 112 -8.46 18.12 6.81
CA LEU A 112 -7.56 19.27 6.76
C LEU A 112 -6.18 18.80 6.30
N CYS A 113 -5.44 19.68 5.60
CA CYS A 113 -4.09 19.35 5.11
C CYS A 113 -3.13 18.89 6.22
N GLU A 114 -3.35 19.35 7.45
CA GLU A 114 -2.51 19.07 8.62
C GLU A 114 -3.00 17.86 9.43
N ASP A 115 -4.06 17.18 8.99
CA ASP A 115 -4.66 16.06 9.72
C ASP A 115 -3.66 14.92 9.89
N PHE A 116 -3.54 14.40 11.11
CA PHE A 116 -2.61 13.32 11.47
C PHE A 116 -2.77 12.04 10.61
N SER A 117 -3.99 11.79 10.10
CA SER A 117 -4.29 10.64 9.24
C SER A 117 -3.56 10.72 7.90
N LEU A 118 -3.16 11.92 7.48
CA LEU A 118 -2.47 12.19 6.22
C LEU A 118 -0.95 12.30 6.38
N ARG A 119 -0.42 11.92 7.55
CA ARG A 119 1.01 12.00 7.84
C ARG A 119 1.68 10.63 7.82
N GLY A 120 2.89 10.56 7.28
CA GLY A 120 3.72 9.34 7.24
C GLY A 120 3.96 8.81 5.83
N SER A 121 4.39 7.56 5.73
CA SER A 121 4.49 6.86 4.43
C SER A 121 3.11 6.63 3.82
N THR A 122 3.05 6.38 2.51
CA THR A 122 1.81 6.03 1.80
C THR A 122 1.11 4.82 2.43
N ALA A 123 1.89 3.80 2.82
CA ALA A 123 1.38 2.65 3.56
C ALA A 123 0.81 3.02 4.93
N SER A 124 1.50 3.88 5.70
CA SER A 124 0.99 4.35 7.00
C SER A 124 -0.28 5.19 6.83
N ILE A 125 -0.34 6.05 5.83
CA ILE A 125 -1.52 6.87 5.55
C ILE A 125 -2.69 5.97 5.15
N ALA A 126 -2.46 4.96 4.32
CA ALA A 126 -3.47 4.00 3.95
C ALA A 126 -4.05 3.27 5.17
N GLU A 127 -3.19 2.81 6.08
CA GLU A 127 -3.61 2.18 7.34
C GLU A 127 -4.45 3.14 8.19
N LYS A 128 -3.98 4.38 8.40
CA LYS A 128 -4.71 5.41 9.17
C LYS A 128 -6.07 5.75 8.55
N LEU A 129 -6.13 5.88 7.21
CA LEU A 129 -7.38 6.15 6.49
C LEU A 129 -8.36 4.98 6.62
N VAL A 130 -7.88 3.74 6.52
CA VAL A 130 -8.71 2.55 6.76
C VAL A 130 -9.23 2.55 8.20
N LEU A 131 -8.35 2.66 9.19
CA LEU A 131 -8.74 2.67 10.60
C LEU A 131 -9.77 3.75 10.91
N ARG A 132 -9.54 4.97 10.43
CA ARG A 132 -10.48 6.08 10.61
C ARG A 132 -11.82 5.83 9.94
N TYR A 133 -11.83 5.23 8.75
CA TYR A 133 -13.06 4.93 8.04
C TYR A 133 -13.87 3.84 8.76
N LEU A 134 -13.21 2.76 9.19
CA LEU A 134 -13.84 1.62 9.88
C LEU A 134 -14.29 1.99 11.30
N PHE A 135 -13.49 2.79 12.01
CA PHE A 135 -13.66 3.06 13.44
C PHE A 135 -13.83 4.55 13.74
N SER A 136 -14.54 5.28 12.88
CA SER A 136 -14.82 6.72 13.07
C SER A 136 -15.48 7.11 14.40
N HIS A 137 -15.98 6.13 15.16
CA HIS A 137 -16.59 6.28 16.47
C HIS A 137 -15.61 6.12 17.65
N LEU A 138 -14.35 5.69 17.40
CA LEU A 138 -13.32 5.49 18.42
C LEU A 138 -12.24 6.58 18.31
N SER A 139 -11.52 6.82 19.42
CA SER A 139 -10.30 7.63 19.37
C SER A 139 -9.23 6.87 18.57
N PHE A 140 -8.45 7.59 17.76
CA PHE A 140 -7.41 6.97 16.94
C PHE A 140 -6.37 6.24 17.79
N ASP A 141 -6.06 6.77 18.97
CA ASP A 141 -5.09 6.21 19.92
C ASP A 141 -5.54 4.88 20.56
N ASP A 142 -6.83 4.54 20.48
CA ASP A 142 -7.39 3.31 21.04
C ASP A 142 -7.38 2.13 20.04
N ILE A 143 -6.89 2.35 18.81
CA ILE A 143 -6.95 1.37 17.73
C ILE A 143 -5.54 0.82 17.43
N GLU A 144 -5.27 -0.42 17.84
CA GLU A 144 -3.93 -1.01 17.73
C GLU A 144 -3.50 -1.33 16.27
N ALA A 145 -4.40 -1.88 15.46
CA ALA A 145 -4.13 -2.28 14.07
C ALA A 145 -5.42 -2.62 13.31
N VAL A 146 -5.34 -2.68 11.98
CA VAL A 146 -6.44 -3.22 11.15
C VAL A 146 -6.61 -4.72 11.47
N PRO A 147 -7.81 -5.19 11.86
CA PRO A 147 -8.04 -6.59 12.16
C PRO A 147 -7.74 -7.49 10.97
N LYS A 148 -7.03 -8.60 11.21
CA LYS A 148 -6.79 -9.61 10.17
C LYS A 148 -8.08 -10.36 9.84
N VAL A 149 -8.38 -10.49 8.55
CA VAL A 149 -9.56 -11.20 8.10
C VAL A 149 -9.20 -12.67 7.88
N PRO A 150 -9.85 -13.63 8.56
CA PRO A 150 -9.58 -15.03 8.33
C PRO A 150 -10.03 -15.41 6.91
N LEU A 151 -9.12 -16.01 6.15
CA LEU A 151 -9.40 -16.51 4.80
C LEU A 151 -9.95 -17.92 4.87
N SER A 152 -10.94 -18.20 4.02
CA SER A 152 -11.45 -19.56 3.82
C SER A 152 -10.33 -20.49 3.31
N ARG A 153 -10.53 -21.82 3.51
CA ARG A 153 -9.51 -22.86 3.20
C ARG A 153 -8.98 -22.81 1.77
N ASN A 154 -9.78 -22.31 0.83
CA ASN A 154 -9.39 -22.05 -0.54
C ASN A 154 -9.09 -20.56 -0.67
N ASN A 155 -7.80 -20.19 -0.73
CA ASN A 155 -7.28 -18.83 -0.96
C ASN A 155 -7.68 -18.22 -2.34
N GLN A 156 -8.86 -18.53 -2.85
CA GLN A 156 -9.38 -18.03 -4.11
C GLN A 156 -9.98 -16.62 -3.96
N LEU A 157 -10.38 -16.24 -2.74
CA LEU A 157 -11.00 -14.95 -2.42
C LEU A 157 -10.07 -14.02 -1.62
N LEU A 158 -8.76 -14.02 -1.94
CA LEU A 158 -7.76 -13.15 -1.30
C LEU A 158 -8.12 -11.67 -1.33
N ALA A 159 -8.96 -11.24 -2.28
CA ALA A 159 -9.47 -9.88 -2.32
C ALA A 159 -10.19 -9.48 -1.01
N PHE A 160 -10.89 -10.41 -0.35
CA PHE A 160 -11.53 -10.20 0.95
C PHE A 160 -10.55 -10.40 2.12
N SER A 161 -9.41 -9.72 2.05
CA SER A 161 -8.41 -9.66 3.12
C SER A 161 -8.09 -8.21 3.49
N GLU A 162 -7.58 -8.01 4.69
CA GLU A 162 -7.12 -6.70 5.18
C GLU A 162 -5.94 -6.18 4.34
N PHE A 163 -5.00 -7.05 3.99
CA PHE A 163 -3.81 -6.64 3.24
C PHE A 163 -4.18 -6.20 1.82
N TYR A 164 -5.14 -6.87 1.17
CA TYR A 164 -5.56 -6.51 -0.18
C TYR A 164 -6.31 -5.17 -0.20
N LEU A 165 -7.09 -4.90 0.86
CA LEU A 165 -7.73 -3.60 1.05
C LEU A 165 -6.68 -2.50 1.25
N LEU A 166 -5.73 -2.70 2.17
CA LEU A 166 -4.66 -1.74 2.47
C LEU A 166 -3.82 -1.39 1.23
N ASP A 167 -3.38 -2.40 0.48
CA ASP A 167 -2.63 -2.23 -0.78
C ASP A 167 -3.39 -1.36 -1.80
N HIS A 168 -4.69 -1.60 -1.97
CA HIS A 168 -5.50 -0.82 -2.91
C HIS A 168 -5.81 0.60 -2.42
N VAL A 169 -5.96 0.80 -1.11
CA VAL A 169 -6.09 2.15 -0.53
C VAL A 169 -4.80 2.93 -0.72
N GLU A 170 -3.65 2.33 -0.40
CA GLU A 170 -2.33 2.92 -0.61
C GLU A 170 -2.13 3.32 -2.06
N LYS A 171 -2.37 2.40 -2.99
CA LYS A 171 -2.22 2.66 -4.42
C LYS A 171 -3.10 3.81 -4.88
N ARG A 172 -4.39 3.78 -4.54
CA ARG A 172 -5.35 4.82 -4.91
C ARG A 172 -4.95 6.18 -4.35
N TYR A 173 -4.55 6.23 -3.08
CA TYR A 173 -4.12 7.46 -2.43
C TYR A 173 -2.84 8.01 -3.08
N THR A 174 -1.85 7.15 -3.30
CA THR A 174 -0.58 7.52 -3.93
C THR A 174 -0.77 8.11 -5.32
N GLU A 175 -1.63 7.50 -6.14
CA GLU A 175 -1.87 7.93 -7.52
C GLU A 175 -2.66 9.25 -7.64
N ASN A 176 -3.50 9.60 -6.66
CA ASN A 176 -4.50 10.66 -6.81
C ASN A 176 -4.37 11.81 -5.81
N TYR A 177 -3.82 11.55 -4.62
CA TYR A 177 -3.88 12.48 -3.48
C TYR A 177 -2.53 12.72 -2.82
N HIS A 178 -1.65 11.72 -2.84
CA HIS A 178 -0.32 11.89 -2.29
C HIS A 178 0.42 12.97 -3.07
N LYS A 179 0.83 14.00 -2.34
CA LYS A 179 1.71 15.04 -2.85
C LYS A 179 3.06 14.79 -2.23
N TYR A 180 4.10 14.82 -3.03
CA TYR A 180 5.46 14.88 -2.51
C TYR A 180 5.75 16.34 -2.15
N LYS A 181 6.09 16.60 -0.90
CA LYS A 181 6.66 17.85 -0.43
C LYS A 181 8.05 17.94 -1.02
N ILE A 182 8.23 19.01 -1.78
CA ILE A 182 9.48 19.33 -2.45
C ILE A 182 10.55 19.52 -1.37
N TRP A 183 11.74 18.97 -1.61
CA TRP A 183 12.95 19.30 -0.85
C TRP A 183 13.26 20.78 -0.97
N ASP A 184 12.79 21.56 -0.01
CA ASP A 184 13.19 22.95 0.11
C ASP A 184 14.50 23.07 0.92
N GLY A 185 15.06 24.28 0.97
CA GLY A 185 16.31 24.52 1.69
C GLY A 185 16.22 24.20 3.20
N ARG A 186 15.02 24.21 3.79
CA ARG A 186 14.77 23.89 5.20
C ARG A 186 14.82 22.37 5.38
N ALA A 187 14.10 21.60 4.56
CA ALA A 187 14.12 20.14 4.57
C ALA A 187 15.53 19.58 4.35
N VAL A 188 16.27 20.14 3.38
CA VAL A 188 17.68 19.79 3.12
C VAL A 188 18.56 20.08 4.33
N SER A 189 18.36 21.23 5.00
CA SER A 189 19.12 21.58 6.20
C SER A 189 18.89 20.58 7.33
N LEU A 190 17.64 20.18 7.55
CA LEU A 190 17.27 19.32 8.67
C LEU A 190 17.66 17.87 8.44
N PHE A 191 17.55 17.39 7.21
CA PHE A 191 18.09 16.07 6.85
C PHE A 191 19.60 16.02 7.08
N SER A 192 20.31 17.08 6.67
CA SER A 192 21.74 17.21 6.96
C SER A 192 22.03 17.30 8.46
N SER A 193 21.15 17.90 9.27
CA SER A 193 21.31 17.91 10.73
C SER A 193 21.11 16.52 11.34
N LEU A 194 20.06 15.80 10.93
CA LEU A 194 19.79 14.43 11.38
C LEU A 194 20.98 13.49 11.15
N LEU A 195 21.59 13.57 9.97
CA LEU A 195 22.67 12.66 9.58
C LEU A 195 24.01 12.98 10.26
N PHE A 196 24.25 14.25 10.62
CA PHE A 196 25.60 14.75 10.89
C PHE A 196 25.78 15.53 12.22
N ASP A 197 24.73 15.99 12.89
CA ASP A 197 24.88 16.86 14.07
C ASP A 197 25.05 16.08 15.40
N PRO A 198 25.83 16.61 16.36
CA PRO A 198 26.16 15.91 17.60
C PRO A 198 25.00 15.79 18.60
N LYS A 199 25.08 14.74 19.43
CA LYS A 199 24.14 14.24 20.44
C LYS A 199 23.65 15.22 21.55
N ASN A 200 23.95 16.51 21.49
CA ASN A 200 23.74 17.43 22.62
C ASN A 200 22.42 18.20 22.60
N GLU A 201 21.60 18.06 21.56
CA GLU A 201 20.18 18.36 21.68
C GLU A 201 19.48 17.11 22.23
N TYR A 202 18.64 17.29 23.24
CA TYR A 202 18.00 16.24 24.04
C TYR A 202 17.04 15.41 23.18
N HIS A 203 17.56 14.51 22.35
CA HIS A 203 16.78 13.74 21.38
C HIS A 203 16.65 12.29 21.85
N PRO A 204 15.43 11.74 22.04
CA PRO A 204 15.23 10.39 22.58
C PRO A 204 15.72 9.23 21.67
N PHE A 205 16.41 9.52 20.58
CA PHE A 205 16.73 8.59 19.48
C PHE A 205 18.21 8.18 19.40
N PHE A 206 18.97 8.29 20.50
CA PHE A 206 20.43 8.09 20.59
C PHE A 206 21.00 6.71 20.17
N HIS A 207 20.14 5.77 19.76
CA HIS A 207 20.49 4.41 19.33
C HIS A 207 20.35 4.19 17.82
N LEU A 208 19.91 5.20 17.07
CA LEU A 208 19.67 5.09 15.63
C LEU A 208 20.98 5.21 14.79
N PRO A 209 21.05 4.56 13.60
CA PRO A 209 22.15 4.72 12.65
C PRO A 209 22.32 6.19 12.22
N ASP A 210 23.56 6.67 12.10
CA ASP A 210 23.90 8.02 11.61
C ASP A 210 25.17 8.01 10.76
N LEU A 211 25.47 9.14 10.10
CA LEU A 211 26.61 9.30 9.21
C LEU A 211 27.73 10.16 9.81
N ARG A 212 27.76 10.36 11.13
CA ARG A 212 28.76 11.22 11.77
C ARG A 212 30.17 10.65 11.65
N PHE A 213 30.29 9.33 11.50
CA PHE A 213 31.58 8.69 11.24
C PHE A 213 32.28 9.31 10.02
N LEU A 214 31.53 9.75 8.99
CA LEU A 214 32.08 10.43 7.81
C LEU A 214 32.70 11.80 8.12
N LEU A 215 32.42 12.40 9.27
CA LEU A 215 32.96 13.70 9.69
C LEU A 215 34.19 13.58 10.60
N GLU A 216 34.64 12.36 10.91
CA GLU A 216 35.79 12.13 11.76
C GLU A 216 37.08 12.61 11.08
N ASN A 217 37.93 13.33 11.82
CA ASN A 217 39.14 14.01 11.33
C ASN A 217 40.19 13.11 10.65
N ASN A 218 39.99 11.79 10.69
CA ASN A 218 40.90 10.79 10.15
C ASN A 218 40.43 10.19 8.81
N LEU A 219 39.24 10.57 8.33
CA LEU A 219 38.69 10.05 7.06
C LEU A 219 38.84 11.07 5.93
N GLU A 220 39.22 10.57 4.76
CA GLU A 220 39.20 11.35 3.51
C GLU A 220 37.77 11.69 3.10
N LEU A 221 37.61 12.84 2.42
CA LEU A 221 36.33 13.24 1.86
C LEU A 221 35.88 12.21 0.79
N ILE A 222 34.81 11.48 1.09
CA ILE A 222 34.20 10.53 0.16
C ILE A 222 33.57 11.23 -1.06
N THR A 223 33.40 10.52 -2.17
CA THR A 223 32.74 11.06 -3.37
C THR A 223 31.23 11.23 -3.19
N ILE A 224 30.58 12.00 -4.06
CA ILE A 224 29.12 12.22 -4.01
C ILE A 224 28.34 10.92 -4.24
N GLU A 225 28.86 10.01 -5.07
CA GLU A 225 28.24 8.70 -5.32
C GLU A 225 28.22 7.86 -4.05
N LEU A 226 29.36 7.76 -3.36
CA LEU A 226 29.44 7.02 -2.09
C LEU A 226 28.60 7.69 -1.00
N PHE A 227 28.56 9.03 -0.98
CA PHE A 227 27.71 9.78 -0.05
C PHE A 227 26.21 9.47 -0.23
N LYS A 228 25.75 9.35 -1.48
CA LYS A 228 24.36 8.96 -1.79
C LYS A 228 24.07 7.56 -1.26
N ASP A 229 24.95 6.60 -1.53
CA ASP A 229 24.79 5.21 -1.11
C ASP A 229 24.73 5.09 0.42
N GLU A 230 25.64 5.75 1.14
CA GLU A 230 25.65 5.78 2.61
C GLU A 230 24.40 6.46 3.17
N SER A 231 23.94 7.56 2.56
CA SER A 231 22.70 8.26 2.95
C SER A 231 21.46 7.39 2.76
N ILE A 232 21.37 6.68 1.64
CA ILE A 232 20.27 5.76 1.34
C ILE A 232 20.30 4.57 2.31
N ALA A 233 21.48 3.98 2.55
CA ALA A 233 21.64 2.85 3.46
C ALA A 233 21.28 3.24 4.91
N CYS A 234 21.80 4.38 5.39
CA CYS A 234 21.48 4.92 6.71
C CYS A 234 19.98 5.19 6.85
N TRP A 235 19.36 5.84 5.86
CA TRP A 235 17.92 6.10 5.87
C TRP A 235 17.09 4.81 5.85
N THR A 236 17.50 3.82 5.06
CA THR A 236 16.81 2.52 5.00
C THR A 236 16.92 1.78 6.34
N ALA A 237 18.08 1.83 7.00
CA ALA A 237 18.28 1.25 8.32
C ALA A 237 17.44 1.98 9.38
N LEU A 238 17.40 3.32 9.35
CA LEU A 238 16.52 4.15 10.19
C LEU A 238 15.04 3.75 10.05
N LEU A 239 14.61 3.44 8.82
CA LEU A 239 13.24 2.96 8.53
C LEU A 239 12.98 1.52 8.98
N THR A 240 14.01 0.67 8.99
CA THR A 240 13.87 -0.77 9.26
C THR A 240 13.86 -1.08 10.76
N ASP A 241 14.73 -0.41 11.53
CA ASP A 241 14.88 -0.61 12.98
C ASP A 241 14.08 0.39 13.83
N GLY A 242 13.47 1.40 13.19
CA GLY A 242 12.47 2.25 13.82
C GLY A 242 11.28 1.40 14.27
N PRO A 243 10.70 1.63 15.47
CA PRO A 243 9.46 0.94 15.81
C PRO A 243 8.47 1.31 14.73
N LYS A 244 8.00 0.31 13.96
CA LYS A 244 7.06 0.45 12.83
C LYS A 244 5.79 1.28 13.12
N TYR A 245 5.62 1.72 14.36
CA TYR A 245 4.44 2.36 14.94
C TYR A 245 4.73 3.56 15.86
N LEU A 246 5.98 4.06 15.99
CA LEU A 246 6.21 5.19 16.91
C LEU A 246 6.39 6.54 16.22
N TYR A 247 7.29 6.77 15.26
CA TYR A 247 7.46 8.13 14.74
C TYR A 247 8.02 8.15 13.32
N THR A 248 7.15 8.24 12.31
CA THR A 248 7.52 8.96 11.06
C THR A 248 7.71 10.45 11.32
N GLU A 249 7.43 10.91 12.53
CA GLU A 249 7.74 12.24 13.01
C GLU A 249 9.14 12.23 13.65
N LEU A 250 10.21 12.34 12.86
CA LEU A 250 11.38 13.07 13.34
C LEU A 250 10.98 14.55 13.37
N ALA A 251 10.13 14.89 14.33
CA ALA A 251 9.79 16.24 14.68
C ALA A 251 11.02 16.83 15.37
N TYR A 252 11.70 17.76 14.69
CA TYR A 252 12.44 18.78 15.42
C TYR A 252 11.38 19.67 16.11
N PRO A 253 11.35 19.74 17.45
CA PRO A 253 10.48 20.67 18.12
C PRO A 253 11.08 22.07 17.99
N ASP A 254 10.56 22.86 17.06
CA ASP A 254 10.58 24.33 17.12
C ASP A 254 9.24 24.83 16.61
N ASP A 255 8.76 25.92 17.19
CA ASP A 255 7.42 26.55 17.19
C ASP A 255 6.87 26.94 15.80
N ASN A 256 7.45 26.44 14.70
CA ASN A 256 7.10 26.78 13.31
C ASN A 256 6.89 25.55 12.39
N GLY A 257 6.37 24.43 12.93
CA GLY A 257 5.77 23.34 12.16
C GLY A 257 6.67 22.14 11.86
N LEU A 258 6.03 20.97 11.73
CA LEU A 258 6.61 19.66 11.39
C LEU A 258 7.40 19.67 10.07
N ILE A 259 8.50 18.91 10.01
CA ILE A 259 9.45 19.02 8.88
C ILE A 259 9.85 17.69 8.23
N PHE A 260 9.48 16.54 8.80
CA PHE A 260 9.47 15.27 8.07
C PHE A 260 8.05 14.74 8.06
N GLU A 261 7.26 15.20 7.10
CA GLU A 261 5.84 14.80 6.98
C GLU A 261 5.63 13.63 6.04
N GLU A 262 6.57 13.35 5.14
CA GLU A 262 6.33 12.45 4.02
C GLU A 262 7.54 11.57 3.75
N TYR A 263 7.28 10.29 3.49
CA TYR A 263 8.27 9.38 2.94
C TYR A 263 8.87 10.01 1.69
N VAL A 264 10.13 10.42 1.76
CA VAL A 264 10.92 10.67 0.57
C VAL A 264 11.71 9.39 0.29
N PRO A 265 11.35 8.65 -0.76
CA PRO A 265 12.27 7.69 -1.34
C PRO A 265 13.53 8.45 -1.75
N LEU A 266 14.66 8.26 -1.05
CA LEU A 266 15.91 8.97 -1.36
C LEU A 266 16.41 8.66 -2.78
N ASN A 267 15.96 7.55 -3.37
CA ASN A 267 16.17 7.19 -4.77
C ASN A 267 15.34 8.02 -5.78
N MET A 268 14.37 8.81 -5.34
CA MET A 268 13.57 9.72 -6.17
C MET A 268 13.97 11.20 -6.00
N VAL A 269 15.00 11.47 -5.18
CA VAL A 269 15.54 12.81 -4.96
C VAL A 269 16.28 13.26 -6.22
N CYS A 270 16.00 14.49 -6.68
CA CYS A 270 16.67 15.05 -7.85
C CYS A 270 18.15 15.38 -7.54
N GLU A 271 18.96 15.43 -8.59
CA GLU A 271 20.41 15.63 -8.48
C GLU A 271 20.78 16.94 -7.77
N GLU A 272 20.01 18.02 -7.99
CA GLU A 272 20.27 19.32 -7.36
C GLU A 272 20.17 19.28 -5.83
N VAL A 273 19.26 18.45 -5.31
CA VAL A 273 19.08 18.25 -3.88
C VAL A 273 20.25 17.43 -3.32
N TRP A 274 20.69 16.40 -4.04
CA TRP A 274 21.87 15.63 -3.67
C TRP A 274 23.14 16.46 -3.64
N GLU A 275 23.33 17.32 -4.64
CA GLU A 275 24.43 18.29 -4.67
C GLU A 275 24.36 19.22 -3.46
N SER A 276 23.16 19.73 -3.11
CA SER A 276 22.97 20.60 -1.95
C SER A 276 23.29 19.89 -0.61
N LEU A 277 22.86 18.64 -0.46
CA LEU A 277 23.17 17.80 0.72
C LEU A 277 24.67 17.53 0.81
N TYR A 278 25.29 17.19 -0.31
CA TYR A 278 26.72 16.90 -0.38
C TYR A 278 27.56 18.15 -0.11
N GLU A 279 27.15 19.33 -0.60
CA GLU A 279 27.79 20.60 -0.25
C GLU A 279 27.74 20.88 1.26
N ARG A 280 26.60 20.62 1.90
CA ARG A 280 26.51 20.77 3.36
C ARG A 280 27.43 19.81 4.09
N TYR A 281 27.51 18.55 3.65
CA TYR A 281 28.46 17.57 4.16
C TYR A 281 29.92 18.04 3.99
N ARG A 282 30.31 18.47 2.78
CA ARG A 282 31.65 19.02 2.50
C ARG A 282 32.01 20.18 3.40
N ASN A 283 31.07 21.09 3.63
CA ASN A 283 31.25 22.24 4.51
C ASN A 283 31.45 21.80 5.98
N LYS A 284 30.67 20.82 6.46
CA LYS A 284 30.83 20.25 7.81
C LYS A 284 32.18 19.55 7.95
N TRP A 285 32.59 18.72 7.00
CA TRP A 285 33.89 18.01 7.00
C TRP A 285 35.08 18.99 6.97
N THR A 286 34.99 20.04 6.16
CA THR A 286 36.03 21.08 6.11
C THR A 286 36.12 21.85 7.44
N SER A 287 35.00 22.03 8.13
CA SER A 287 34.95 22.70 9.43
C SER A 287 35.55 21.87 10.57
N THR A 288 35.47 20.54 10.51
CA THR A 288 36.04 19.64 11.53
C THR A 288 37.57 19.49 11.38
N LEU A 289 38.09 19.67 10.16
CA LEU A 289 39.53 19.73 9.87
C LEU A 289 40.24 20.98 10.40
N LYS A 290 39.52 22.08 10.64
CA LYS A 290 40.14 23.27 11.24
C LYS A 290 40.55 22.91 12.67
N PRO A 291 41.83 23.00 13.05
CA PRO A 291 42.22 22.74 14.42
C PRO A 291 41.41 23.66 15.34
N GLN A 292 40.83 23.10 16.40
CA GLN A 292 40.42 23.89 17.55
C GLN A 292 41.71 24.48 18.12
N ILE A 293 42.11 25.64 17.59
CA ILE A 293 43.17 26.45 18.15
C ILE A 293 42.59 27.05 19.44
N ASN A 294 42.75 26.30 20.53
CA ASN A 294 42.75 26.82 21.89
C ASN A 294 44.16 26.60 22.45
#